data_AF-A0A7W1UP22-F1
#
_entry.id   AF-A0A7W1UP22-F1
#
_cell.length_a   1.000
_cell.length_b   1.000
_cell.length_c   1.000
_cell.angle_alpha   90.00
_cell.angle_beta   90.00
_cell.angle_gamma   90.00
#
_symmetry.space_group_name_H-M   'P 1'
#
loop_
_entity.id
_entity.type
_entity.pdbx_description
1 polymer ?
#
loop_
_entity_poly.entity_id
_entity_poly.type
_entity_poly.pdbx_seq_one_letter_code
_entity_poly.pdbx_strand_id
1 'polypeptide(L)'
;MKKSRTGFIAILAVTAFAFTTPVKKINYVIDTKTTTATWLAKKVTGVHTGSVNVTKGNITSDGKNVTGGKFDIDMTTITSTDLTD
;
A
#
# COMPACT_ATOMS: atom_id res chain seq x y z
N MET A 1 -19.53 -45.95 -29.62
CA MET A 1 -19.54 -44.47 -29.69
C MET A 1 -18.55 -43.91 -28.67
N LYS A 2 -17.31 -43.58 -29.06
CA LYS A 2 -16.36 -42.92 -28.15
C LYS A 2 -16.76 -41.46 -28.01
N LYS A 3 -17.35 -41.08 -26.87
CA LYS A 3 -17.73 -39.69 -26.58
C LYS A 3 -16.45 -38.86 -26.43
N SER A 4 -16.18 -37.99 -27.41
CA SER A 4 -15.04 -37.06 -27.38
C SER A 4 -15.20 -36.09 -26.21
N ARG A 5 -14.36 -36.22 -25.18
CA ARG A 5 -14.34 -35.35 -23.98
C ARG A 5 -13.57 -34.04 -24.22
N THR A 6 -12.92 -33.91 -25.38
CA THR A 6 -12.01 -32.81 -25.72
C THR A 6 -12.74 -31.47 -25.85
N GLY A 7 -13.97 -31.46 -26.39
CA GLY A 7 -14.78 -30.24 -26.49
C GLY A 7 -15.24 -29.69 -25.13
N PHE A 8 -15.47 -30.58 -24.15
CA PHE A 8 -15.92 -30.18 -22.82
C PHE A 8 -14.80 -29.54 -21.99
N ILE A 9 -13.55 -30.02 -22.15
CA ILE A 9 -12.37 -29.45 -21.48
C ILE A 9 -12.04 -28.06 -22.05
N ALA A 10 -12.18 -27.87 -23.36
CA ALA A 10 -11.96 -26.58 -24.01
C ALA A 10 -12.98 -25.51 -23.55
N ILE A 11 -14.25 -25.89 -23.42
CA ILE A 11 -15.31 -24.99 -22.90
C ILE A 11 -15.06 -24.62 -21.43
N LEU A 12 -14.66 -25.60 -20.60
CA LEU A 12 -14.35 -25.36 -19.18
C LEU A 12 -13.18 -24.37 -19.01
N ALA A 13 -12.14 -24.50 -19.84
CA ALA A 13 -11.00 -23.59 -19.83
C ALA A 13 -11.38 -22.16 -20.23
N VAL A 14 -12.20 -21.98 -21.27
CA VAL A 14 -12.65 -20.64 -21.72
C VAL A 14 -13.52 -19.95 -20.66
N THR A 15 -14.39 -20.69 -19.96
CA THR A 15 -15.19 -20.13 -18.87
C THR A 15 -14.36 -19.73 -17.64
N ALA A 16 -13.23 -20.39 -17.39
CA ALA A 16 -12.36 -20.06 -16.28
C ALA A 16 -11.61 -18.72 -16.47
N PHE A 17 -11.30 -18.35 -17.72
CA PHE A 17 -10.64 -17.08 -18.04
C PHE A 17 -11.62 -15.90 -18.25
N ALA A 18 -12.93 -16.15 -18.39
CA ALA A 18 -13.93 -15.12 -18.65
C ALA A 18 -14.15 -14.13 -17.48
N PHE A 19 -13.67 -14.43 -16.27
CA PHE A 19 -13.92 -13.64 -15.06
C PHE A 19 -12.70 -12.87 -14.52
N THR A 20 -11.57 -12.83 -15.23
CA THR A 20 -10.40 -12.06 -14.78
C THR A 20 -10.40 -10.66 -15.38
N THR A 21 -10.97 -9.67 -14.67
CA THR A 21 -10.80 -8.26 -15.02
C THR A 21 -9.40 -7.80 -14.59
N PRO A 22 -8.53 -7.33 -15.51
CA PRO A 22 -7.23 -6.80 -15.13
C PRO A 22 -7.41 -5.54 -14.29
N VAL A 23 -6.97 -5.61 -13.04
CA VAL A 23 -7.01 -4.47 -12.12
C VAL A 23 -5.84 -3.54 -12.44
N LYS A 24 -6.13 -2.33 -12.91
CA LYS A 24 -5.10 -1.31 -13.20
C LYS A 24 -4.46 -0.86 -11.89
N LYS A 25 -3.17 -1.13 -11.71
CA LYS A 25 -2.38 -0.57 -10.61
C LYS A 25 -1.98 0.86 -10.94
N ILE A 26 -2.34 1.78 -10.06
CA ILE A 26 -1.95 3.19 -10.11
C ILE A 26 -0.91 3.41 -9.01
N ASN A 27 0.22 4.02 -9.38
CA ASN A 27 1.29 4.31 -8.43
C ASN A 27 1.42 5.82 -8.22
N TYR A 28 1.24 6.26 -6.97
CA TYR A 28 1.42 7.65 -6.56
C TYR A 28 2.75 7.76 -5.84
N VAL A 29 3.66 8.57 -6.37
CA VAL A 29 4.93 8.91 -5.71
C VAL A 29 4.67 10.08 -4.77
N ILE A 30 5.19 10.00 -3.55
CA ILE A 30 5.00 11.09 -2.58
C ILE A 30 5.85 12.30 -2.93
N ASP A 31 5.36 13.48 -2.54
CA ASP A 31 6.16 14.69 -2.46
C ASP A 31 6.73 14.81 -1.04
N THR A 32 8.04 14.61 -0.92
CA THR A 32 8.75 14.61 0.37
C THR A 32 8.79 15.98 1.03
N LYS A 33 8.55 17.07 0.28
CA LYS A 33 8.53 18.42 0.83
C LYS A 33 7.24 18.75 1.55
N THR A 34 6.15 18.11 1.14
CA THR A 34 4.80 18.35 1.68
C THR A 34 4.30 17.19 2.54
N THR A 35 4.99 16.06 2.53
CA THR A 35 4.69 14.90 3.38
C THR A 35 5.32 15.05 4.75
N THR A 36 4.54 14.81 5.80
CA THR A 36 5.03 14.74 7.18
C THR A 36 4.62 13.40 7.79
N ALA A 37 5.55 12.70 8.43
CA ALA A 37 5.25 11.51 9.23
C ALA A 37 5.30 11.90 10.71
N THR A 38 4.17 11.76 11.40
CA THR A 38 4.06 12.01 12.84
C THR A 38 4.10 10.70 13.62
N TRP A 39 4.70 10.73 14.80
CA TRP A 39 4.73 9.60 15.72
C TRP A 39 4.05 9.97 17.04
N LEU A 40 3.44 8.95 17.67
CA LEU A 40 2.84 9.04 18.99
C LEU A 40 3.32 7.86 19.83
N ALA A 41 3.93 8.15 20.96
CA ALA A 41 4.39 7.18 21.94
C ALA A 41 3.61 7.36 23.23
N LYS A 42 2.88 6.33 23.69
CA LYS A 42 2.04 6.41 24.89
C LYS A 42 2.42 5.35 25.90
N LYS A 43 2.49 5.75 27.17
CA LYS A 43 2.61 4.87 28.35
C LYS A 43 1.50 5.21 29.35
N VAL A 44 1.36 4.41 30.41
CA VAL A 44 0.34 4.62 31.45
C VAL A 44 0.45 6.03 32.06
N THR A 45 1.67 6.54 32.23
CA THR A 45 1.95 7.82 32.88
C THR A 45 2.13 9.00 31.93
N GLY A 46 1.97 8.83 30.61
CA GLY A 46 2.16 9.96 29.70
C GLY A 46 2.14 9.63 28.21
N VAL A 47 2.20 10.68 27.39
CA VAL A 47 2.22 10.63 25.93
C VAL A 47 3.34 11.54 25.45
N HIS A 48 4.08 11.09 24.45
CA HIS A 48 5.00 11.91 23.67
C HIS A 48 4.60 11.89 22.20
N THR A 49 4.85 12.99 21.51
CA THR A 49 4.55 13.14 20.09
C THR A 49 5.68 13.84 19.38
N GLY A 50 5.80 13.56 18.09
CA GLY A 50 6.74 14.30 17.27
C GLY A 50 6.66 13.94 15.80
N SER A 51 7.71 14.27 15.06
CA SER A 51 7.77 14.07 13.62
C SER A 51 9.08 13.39 13.19
N VAL A 52 9.06 12.82 12.00
CA VAL A 52 10.22 12.26 11.31
C VAL A 52 10.07 12.48 9.81
N ASN A 53 11.18 12.73 9.12
CA ASN A 53 11.14 12.99 7.68
C ASN A 53 11.02 11.69 6.88
N VAL A 54 10.28 11.76 5.78
CA VAL A 54 10.19 10.70 4.78
C VAL A 54 11.13 11.03 3.62
N THR A 55 12.04 10.13 3.29
CA THR A 55 13.04 10.35 2.22
C THR A 55 12.49 10.03 0.83
N LYS A 56 11.60 9.04 0.75
CA LYS A 56 10.91 8.61 -0.46
C LYS A 56 9.79 7.64 -0.10
N GLY A 57 8.83 7.49 -1.00
CA GLY A 57 7.79 6.50 -0.86
C GLY A 57 6.78 6.53 -1.99
N ASN A 58 5.89 5.55 -1.96
CA ASN A 58 4.81 5.43 -2.91
C ASN A 58 3.60 4.75 -2.29
N ILE A 59 2.43 5.04 -2.85
CA ILE A 59 1.17 4.36 -2.58
C ILE A 59 0.69 3.71 -3.88
N THR A 60 0.27 2.45 -3.80
CA THR A 60 -0.33 1.72 -4.93
C THR A 60 -1.83 1.55 -4.71
N SER A 61 -2.63 1.90 -5.72
CA SER A 61 -4.09 1.77 -5.69
C SER A 61 -4.60 0.99 -6.90
N ASP A 62 -5.75 0.32 -6.76
CA ASP A 62 -6.51 -0.25 -7.86
C ASP A 62 -7.53 0.72 -8.49
N GLY A 63 -7.50 2.00 -8.07
CA GLY A 63 -8.46 3.03 -8.45
C GLY A 63 -9.69 3.10 -7.53
N LYS A 64 -9.87 2.14 -6.62
CA LYS A 64 -10.94 2.15 -5.61
C LYS A 64 -10.39 2.09 -4.17
N ASN A 65 -9.37 1.28 -3.96
CA ASN A 65 -8.74 0.99 -2.68
C ASN A 65 -7.23 1.20 -2.75
N VAL A 66 -6.62 1.45 -1.60
CA VAL A 66 -5.17 1.33 -1.44
C VAL A 66 -4.84 -0.16 -1.33
N THR A 67 -3.90 -0.60 -2.15
CA THR A 67 -3.48 -2.01 -2.25
C THR A 67 -2.09 -2.25 -1.67
N GLY A 68 -1.33 -1.18 -1.42
CA GLY A 68 -0.02 -1.25 -0.79
C GLY A 68 0.75 0.06 -0.90
N GLY A 69 2.01 0.01 -0.49
CA GLY A 69 2.93 1.13 -0.54
C GLY A 69 4.22 0.82 0.20
N LYS A 70 5.22 1.69 0.04
CA LYS A 70 6.49 1.63 0.76
C LYS A 70 6.95 3.04 1.05
N PHE A 71 7.54 3.23 2.23
CA PHE A 71 8.12 4.49 2.67
C PHE A 71 9.48 4.22 3.29
N ASP A 72 10.46 5.05 2.97
CA ASP A 72 11.79 5.02 3.59
C ASP A 72 11.90 6.26 4.49
N ILE A 73 12.10 6.03 5.79
CA ILE A 73 12.09 7.06 6.83
C ILE A 73 13.52 7.41 7.21
N ASP A 74 13.82 8.71 7.33
CA ASP A 74 15.10 9.17 7.88
C ASP A 74 15.00 9.33 9.39
N MET A 75 15.42 8.29 10.11
CA MET A 75 15.38 8.30 11.57
C MET A 75 16.35 9.30 12.21
N THR A 76 17.32 9.84 11.48
CA THR A 76 18.22 10.88 12.01
C THR A 76 17.52 12.24 12.21
N THR A 77 16.33 12.39 11.62
CA THR A 77 15.53 13.63 11.65
C THR A 77 14.41 13.63 12.69
N ILE A 78 14.37 12.60 13.54
CA ILE A 78 13.30 12.47 14.54
C ILE A 78 13.32 13.65 15.52
N THR A 79 12.17 14.29 15.73
CA THR A 79 11.99 15.39 16.67
C THR A 79 10.84 15.11 17.63
N SER A 80 10.89 15.68 18.85
CA SER A 80 9.76 15.74 19.79
C SER A 80 9.09 17.11 19.67
N THR A 81 7.76 17.16 19.62
CA THR A 81 7.00 18.42 19.47
C THR A 81 6.23 18.80 20.73
N ASP A 82 6.17 17.91 21.70
CA ASP A 82 5.46 18.06 22.98
C ASP A 82 6.33 18.60 24.11
N LEU A 83 7.64 18.67 23.89
CA LEU A 83 8.61 19.24 24.80
C LEU A 83 9.25 20.44 24.12
N THR A 84 9.17 21.60 24.75
CA THR A 84 9.97 22.76 24.39
C THR A 84 11.28 22.69 25.16
N ASP A 85 12.40 22.64 24.44
CA ASP A 85 13.73 22.82 25.02
C ASP A 85 13.94 24.28 25.47
#